data_AF-A0A5C4T2S2-F1
#
_entry.id   AF-A0A5C4T2S2-F1
#
_cell.length_a   1.000
_cell.length_b   1.000
_cell.length_c   1.000
_cell.angle_alpha   90.00
_cell.angle_beta   90.00
_cell.angle_gamma   90.00
#
_symmetry.space_group_name_H-M   'P 1'
#
loop_
_entity.id
_entity.type
_entity.pdbx_description
1 polymer ?
#
loop_
_entity_poly.entity_id
_entity_poly.type
_entity_poly.pdbx_seq_one_letter_code
_entity_poly.pdbx_strand_id
1 'polypeptide(L)'
;MMKQEILIRFCRVVTIILLISSMCGKVGVRPAYADPALPIVSDQGEYVIEVFPQQHKLIVWKLGQKLKTYPVAVGNPATPTPIGEYKVIYKGENWGEAFGPRWLGLNVPWGTYGIHGTNKPHSIGQHLSHGCIRMRNRDVVELFEMVPIGTKVAIYGHVLGDPGRGPRDLAEGDVGGDVQLIQSRLKSAGYYNGVCDGKFRSNTTAALKKFQRDRRLAQNGVVSSKVYEELGLLE
;
A
#
# COMPACT_ATOMS: atom_id res chain seq x y z
N MET A 1 84.81 -56.05 12.37
CA MET A 1 84.21 -57.36 12.67
C MET A 1 82.80 -57.35 12.12
N MET A 2 82.54 -58.01 10.97
CA MET A 2 81.76 -59.26 10.86
C MET A 2 80.28 -59.07 11.27
N LYS A 3 79.24 -59.15 10.41
CA LYS A 3 78.85 -60.27 9.52
C LYS A 3 77.57 -59.93 8.70
N GLN A 4 77.53 -60.41 7.45
CA GLN A 4 76.49 -61.24 6.75
C GLN A 4 75.00 -60.79 6.77
N GLU A 5 74.33 -60.52 5.63
CA GLU A 5 73.90 -61.38 4.50
C GLU A 5 72.57 -62.17 4.75
N ILE A 6 71.58 -61.88 3.87
CA ILE A 6 70.66 -62.81 3.17
C ILE A 6 69.21 -63.09 3.68
N LEU A 7 68.29 -63.01 2.70
CA LEU A 7 67.01 -63.75 2.47
C LEU A 7 65.71 -63.07 3.00
N ILE A 8 64.58 -62.93 2.28
CA ILE A 8 63.92 -63.69 1.20
C ILE A 8 63.07 -62.74 0.34
N ARG A 9 63.10 -62.90 -0.99
CA ARG A 9 62.13 -62.37 -1.97
C ARG A 9 60.90 -63.29 -2.05
N PHE A 10 59.69 -62.76 -2.25
CA PHE A 10 58.69 -63.19 -3.26
C PHE A 10 57.33 -62.51 -2.99
N CYS A 11 56.89 -61.56 -3.84
CA CYS A 11 55.69 -61.71 -4.69
C CYS A 11 55.40 -60.43 -5.49
N ARG A 12 54.80 -60.66 -6.65
CA ARG A 12 54.67 -59.81 -7.83
C ARG A 12 53.65 -58.66 -7.73
N VAL A 13 54.02 -57.53 -8.35
CA VAL A 13 53.26 -56.70 -9.32
C VAL A 13 52.07 -55.89 -8.79
N VAL A 14 52.13 -54.55 -8.92
CA VAL A 14 51.29 -53.70 -9.79
C VAL A 14 51.88 -52.26 -9.86
N THR A 15 51.81 -51.72 -11.07
CA THR A 15 52.41 -50.54 -11.72
C THR A 15 51.89 -49.17 -11.26
N ILE A 16 52.77 -48.15 -11.15
CA ILE A 16 52.42 -46.72 -11.36
C ILE A 16 53.52 -46.05 -12.20
N ILE A 17 53.15 -45.58 -13.40
CA ILE A 17 53.97 -44.77 -14.31
C ILE A 17 53.50 -43.32 -14.19
N LEU A 18 54.40 -42.40 -13.86
CA LEU A 18 54.20 -40.96 -13.99
C LEU A 18 54.78 -40.49 -15.34
N LEU A 19 53.92 -39.94 -16.20
CA LEU A 19 54.30 -39.30 -17.46
C LEU A 19 54.40 -37.78 -17.26
N ILE A 20 55.57 -37.24 -17.60
CA ILE A 20 55.86 -35.80 -17.68
C ILE A 20 55.54 -35.36 -19.11
N SER A 21 54.73 -34.31 -19.29
CA SER A 21 54.60 -33.61 -20.56
C SER A 21 54.80 -32.09 -20.41
N SER A 22 55.59 -31.59 -21.36
CA SER A 22 55.92 -30.18 -21.66
C SER A 22 54.68 -29.34 -21.99
N MET A 23 54.68 -28.05 -21.65
CA MET A 23 54.12 -27.02 -22.53
C MET A 23 54.67 -25.60 -22.25
N CYS A 24 55.04 -24.97 -23.36
CA CYS A 24 55.35 -23.56 -23.55
C CYS A 24 54.06 -22.73 -23.65
N GLY A 25 54.09 -21.50 -23.13
CA GLY A 25 53.32 -20.35 -23.63
C GLY A 25 51.86 -20.19 -23.18
N LYS A 26 51.58 -19.04 -22.52
CA LYS A 26 50.47 -18.11 -22.82
C LYS A 26 50.56 -16.90 -21.88
N VAL A 27 50.89 -15.73 -22.44
CA VAL A 27 50.66 -14.44 -21.80
C VAL A 27 49.15 -14.27 -21.67
N GLY A 28 48.64 -14.40 -20.45
CA GLY A 28 47.23 -14.16 -20.16
C GLY A 28 46.95 -12.66 -20.22
N VAL A 29 46.39 -12.19 -21.32
CA VAL A 29 45.62 -10.94 -21.31
C VAL A 29 44.45 -11.18 -20.36
N ARG A 30 44.50 -10.55 -19.17
CA ARG A 30 43.35 -10.56 -18.27
C ARG A 30 42.20 -9.89 -19.01
N PRO A 31 41.01 -10.52 -19.14
CA PRO A 31 39.85 -9.78 -19.58
C PRO A 31 39.65 -8.64 -18.58
N ALA A 32 39.63 -7.40 -19.07
CA ALA A 32 39.12 -6.28 -18.31
C ALA A 32 37.67 -6.65 -17.97
N TYR A 33 37.45 -7.08 -16.74
CA TYR A 33 36.13 -7.32 -16.21
C TYR A 33 35.49 -5.94 -16.18
N ALA A 34 34.65 -5.63 -17.17
CA ALA A 34 33.80 -4.47 -17.10
C ALA A 34 33.02 -4.62 -15.79
N ASP A 35 33.07 -3.61 -14.93
CA ASP A 35 32.21 -3.57 -13.76
C ASP A 35 30.77 -3.91 -14.22
N PRO A 36 30.06 -4.82 -13.52
CA PRO A 36 28.66 -5.01 -13.83
C PRO A 36 28.02 -3.62 -13.72
N ALA A 37 27.40 -3.16 -14.81
CA ALA A 37 26.64 -1.93 -14.79
C ALA A 37 25.72 -1.99 -13.57
N LEU A 38 25.92 -1.05 -12.64
CA LEU A 38 25.06 -0.93 -11.47
C LEU A 38 23.61 -1.02 -11.98
N PRO A 39 22.75 -1.85 -11.37
CA PRO A 39 21.35 -1.90 -11.78
C PRO A 39 20.84 -0.47 -11.73
N ILE A 40 20.41 0.04 -12.89
CA ILE A 40 19.78 1.36 -12.99
C ILE A 40 18.70 1.35 -11.93
N VAL A 41 18.89 2.23 -10.94
CA VAL A 41 18.01 2.36 -9.79
C VAL A 41 16.58 2.39 -10.29
N SER A 42 15.78 1.48 -9.77
CA SER A 42 14.38 1.27 -10.09
C SER A 42 13.62 2.59 -10.26
N ASP A 43 12.72 2.60 -11.24
CA ASP A 43 11.70 3.61 -11.62
C ASP A 43 10.69 3.97 -10.49
N GLN A 44 11.12 3.96 -9.23
CA GLN A 44 10.30 4.19 -8.06
C GLN A 44 10.13 5.71 -7.86
N GLY A 45 9.14 6.30 -8.54
CA GLY A 45 8.58 7.59 -8.13
C GLY A 45 8.74 8.74 -9.12
N GLU A 46 8.80 8.48 -10.44
CA GLU A 46 8.75 9.58 -11.41
C GLU A 46 7.50 10.44 -11.18
N TYR A 47 6.35 9.81 -10.95
CA TYR A 47 5.09 10.48 -10.63
C TYR A 47 4.60 10.18 -9.21
N VAL A 48 4.05 11.21 -8.56
CA VAL A 48 3.33 11.08 -7.30
C VAL A 48 2.04 11.89 -7.39
N ILE A 49 0.94 11.30 -6.93
CA ILE A 49 -0.33 11.98 -6.79
C ILE A 49 -0.53 12.32 -5.31
N GLU A 50 -0.87 13.57 -5.04
CA GLU A 50 -1.30 14.02 -3.71
C GLU A 50 -2.74 14.51 -3.78
N VAL A 51 -3.56 14.09 -2.82
CA VAL A 51 -4.97 14.47 -2.74
C VAL A 51 -5.22 15.17 -1.42
N PHE A 52 -5.88 16.32 -1.49
CA PHE A 52 -6.26 17.14 -0.34
C PHE A 52 -7.79 17.27 -0.33
N PRO A 53 -8.52 16.33 0.29
CA PRO A 53 -9.97 16.27 0.25
C PRO A 53 -10.64 17.55 0.75
N GLN A 54 -10.16 18.11 1.87
CA GLN A 54 -10.70 19.36 2.45
C GLN A 54 -10.54 20.57 1.52
N GLN A 55 -9.54 20.54 0.64
CA GLN A 55 -9.30 21.60 -0.34
C GLN A 55 -9.89 21.29 -1.71
N HIS A 56 -10.50 20.10 -1.88
CA HIS A 56 -10.99 19.61 -3.17
C HIS A 56 -9.94 19.64 -4.28
N LYS A 57 -8.69 19.28 -3.95
CA LYS A 57 -7.55 19.30 -4.89
C LYS A 57 -6.89 17.94 -5.03
N LEU A 58 -6.49 17.64 -6.27
CA LEU A 58 -5.54 16.59 -6.61
C LEU A 58 -4.34 17.25 -7.31
N ILE A 59 -3.14 16.98 -6.83
CA ILE A 59 -1.88 17.51 -7.37
C ILE A 59 -1.07 16.35 -7.93
N VAL A 60 -0.54 16.52 -9.13
CA VAL A 60 0.41 15.58 -9.72
C VAL A 60 1.79 16.20 -9.69
N TRP A 61 2.73 15.45 -9.14
CA TRP A 61 4.15 15.78 -9.08
C TRP A 61 4.90 14.89 -10.07
N LYS A 62 5.90 15.46 -10.73
CA LYS A 62 6.87 14.74 -11.56
C LYS A 62 8.28 15.08 -11.10
N LEU A 63 9.06 14.09 -10.67
CA LEU A 63 10.44 14.29 -10.17
C LEU A 63 10.53 15.41 -9.11
N GLY A 64 9.58 15.43 -8.18
CA GLY A 64 9.49 16.45 -7.11
C GLY A 64 8.99 17.82 -7.54
N GLN A 65 8.72 18.05 -8.83
CA GLN A 65 8.16 19.30 -9.34
C GLN A 65 6.65 19.19 -9.54
N LYS A 66 5.90 20.21 -9.10
CA LYS A 66 4.44 20.25 -9.27
C LYS A 66 4.13 20.41 -10.76
N LEU A 67 3.50 19.40 -11.35
CA LEU A 67 3.17 19.38 -12.76
C LEU A 67 1.75 19.92 -13.02
N LYS A 68 0.76 19.42 -12.29
CA LYS A 68 -0.66 19.80 -12.47
C LYS A 68 -1.43 19.86 -11.15
N THR A 69 -2.51 20.62 -11.15
CA THR A 69 -3.49 20.66 -10.06
C THR A 69 -4.89 20.61 -10.65
N TYR A 70 -5.71 19.70 -10.12
CA TYR A 70 -7.07 19.45 -10.58
C TYR A 70 -8.07 19.68 -9.46
N PRO A 71 -9.24 20.28 -9.76
CA PRO A 71 -10.36 20.27 -8.83
C PRO A 71 -11.00 18.87 -8.80
N VAL A 72 -11.36 18.39 -7.61
CA VAL A 72 -11.95 17.06 -7.43
C VAL A 72 -13.18 17.08 -6.53
N ALA A 73 -14.06 16.09 -6.69
CA ALA A 73 -15.05 15.75 -5.67
C ALA A 73 -14.52 14.61 -4.80
N VAL A 74 -14.90 14.59 -3.54
CA VAL A 74 -14.47 13.58 -2.56
C VAL A 74 -15.65 13.02 -1.78
N GLY A 75 -15.37 12.04 -0.94
CA GLY A 75 -16.34 11.38 -0.09
C GLY A 75 -17.11 12.37 0.78
N ASN A 76 -18.40 12.13 0.93
CA ASN A 76 -19.20 12.82 1.93
C ASN A 76 -18.78 12.41 3.35
N PRO A 77 -19.18 13.16 4.40
CA PRO A 77 -18.79 12.84 5.78
C PRO A 77 -19.20 11.44 6.27
N ALA A 78 -20.26 10.82 5.70
CA ALA A 78 -20.67 9.47 6.06
C ALA A 78 -19.85 8.37 5.34
N THR A 79 -19.27 8.68 4.19
CA THR A 79 -18.45 7.77 3.37
C THR A 79 -17.19 8.50 2.89
N PRO A 80 -16.29 8.85 3.83
CA PRO A 80 -15.17 9.72 3.53
C PRO A 80 -14.19 9.08 2.54
N THR A 81 -13.46 9.93 1.80
CA THR A 81 -12.32 9.47 1.01
C THR A 81 -11.24 8.93 1.95
N PRO A 82 -10.68 7.74 1.68
CA PRO A 82 -9.76 7.08 2.60
C PRO A 82 -8.45 7.88 2.73
N ILE A 83 -8.06 8.20 3.96
CA ILE A 83 -6.80 8.90 4.27
C ILE A 83 -5.67 7.87 4.36
N GLY A 84 -4.52 8.17 3.75
CA GLY A 84 -3.35 7.31 3.80
C GLY A 84 -2.55 7.29 2.51
N GLU A 85 -1.66 6.31 2.40
CA GLU A 85 -0.83 6.09 1.22
C GLU A 85 -1.31 4.86 0.45
N TYR A 86 -1.53 5.05 -0.85
CA TYR A 86 -2.02 4.03 -1.78
C TYR A 86 -1.18 4.02 -3.06
N LYS A 87 -1.48 3.08 -3.95
CA LYS A 87 -0.93 2.99 -5.30
C LYS A 87 -2.04 2.80 -6.30
N VAL A 88 -1.85 3.35 -7.50
CA VAL A 88 -2.65 2.96 -8.66
C VAL A 88 -2.31 1.52 -9.02
N ILE A 89 -3.26 0.61 -8.90
CA ILE A 89 -3.06 -0.83 -9.19
C ILE A 89 -3.77 -1.28 -10.48
N TYR A 90 -4.64 -0.44 -11.03
CA TYR A 90 -5.42 -0.78 -12.21
C TYR A 90 -5.83 0.49 -12.96
N LYS A 91 -5.97 0.38 -14.28
CA LYS A 91 -6.46 1.43 -15.18
C LYS A 91 -7.47 0.83 -16.15
N GLY A 92 -8.65 1.44 -16.29
CA GLY A 92 -9.68 0.99 -17.23
C GLY A 92 -10.52 2.15 -17.80
N GLU A 93 -11.12 1.93 -18.97
CA GLU A 93 -11.81 2.97 -19.75
C GLU A 93 -13.34 2.92 -19.65
N ASN A 94 -13.91 1.76 -19.30
CA ASN A 94 -15.36 1.53 -19.34
C ASN A 94 -15.87 0.87 -18.05
N TRP A 95 -15.67 1.52 -16.90
CA TRP A 95 -16.19 1.03 -15.61
C TRP A 95 -17.70 1.29 -15.44
N GLY A 96 -18.32 2.01 -16.37
CA GLY A 96 -19.74 2.35 -16.34
C GLY A 96 -19.96 3.85 -16.28
N GLU A 97 -21.17 4.26 -16.66
CA GLU A 97 -21.49 5.67 -16.94
C GLU A 97 -21.19 6.62 -15.76
N ALA A 98 -21.49 6.18 -14.54
CA ALA A 98 -21.25 6.96 -13.32
C ALA A 98 -19.77 7.31 -13.09
N PHE A 99 -18.85 6.55 -13.68
CA PHE A 99 -17.42 6.69 -13.50
C PHE A 99 -16.74 7.51 -14.61
N GLY A 100 -17.49 7.94 -15.63
CA GLY A 100 -16.95 8.68 -16.76
C GLY A 100 -15.99 7.82 -17.62
N PRO A 101 -15.10 8.45 -18.41
CA PRO A 101 -14.36 7.78 -19.48
C PRO A 101 -13.12 7.00 -19.00
N ARG A 102 -12.72 7.16 -17.74
CA ARG A 102 -11.48 6.58 -17.18
C ARG A 102 -11.64 6.31 -15.69
N TRP A 103 -10.98 5.24 -15.26
CA TRP A 103 -10.84 4.85 -13.87
C TRP A 103 -9.41 4.43 -13.56
N LEU A 104 -8.90 4.90 -12.43
CA LEU A 104 -7.63 4.49 -11.82
C LEU A 104 -7.93 3.86 -10.45
N GLY A 105 -7.74 2.54 -10.31
CA GLY A 105 -8.05 1.79 -9.11
C GLY A 105 -6.95 1.87 -8.07
N LEU A 106 -7.33 2.03 -6.81
CA LEU A 106 -6.42 2.14 -5.66
C LEU A 106 -6.45 0.88 -4.80
N ASN A 107 -5.32 0.52 -4.19
CA ASN A 107 -5.18 -0.62 -3.28
C ASN A 107 -5.71 -0.35 -1.86
N VAL A 108 -6.90 0.23 -1.74
CA VAL A 108 -7.53 0.47 -0.43
C VAL A 108 -8.00 -0.87 0.16
N PRO A 109 -7.59 -1.25 1.38
CA PRO A 109 -7.74 -2.64 1.85
C PRO A 109 -9.19 -3.05 2.19
N TRP A 110 -10.06 -2.07 2.45
CA TRP A 110 -11.44 -2.34 2.88
C TRP A 110 -12.49 -2.24 1.76
N GLY A 111 -12.12 -1.86 0.52
CA GLY A 111 -13.08 -1.81 -0.57
C GLY A 111 -12.52 -1.32 -1.90
N THR A 112 -13.41 -1.14 -2.87
CA THR A 112 -13.08 -0.66 -4.21
C THR A 112 -13.11 0.86 -4.24
N TYR A 113 -11.93 1.47 -4.32
CA TYR A 113 -11.76 2.92 -4.40
C TYR A 113 -10.93 3.28 -5.63
N GLY A 114 -11.18 4.47 -6.16
CA GLY A 114 -10.49 4.93 -7.37
C GLY A 114 -10.56 6.43 -7.56
N ILE A 115 -9.70 6.89 -8.48
CA ILE A 115 -9.78 8.20 -9.11
C ILE A 115 -10.47 8.00 -10.46
N HIS A 116 -11.59 8.68 -10.71
CA HIS A 116 -12.37 8.45 -11.92
C HIS A 116 -13.06 9.73 -12.40
N GLY A 117 -13.64 9.70 -13.60
CA GLY A 117 -14.47 10.78 -14.15
C GLY A 117 -15.82 10.92 -13.44
N THR A 118 -16.82 11.52 -14.06
CA THR A 118 -18.17 11.58 -13.48
C THR A 118 -19.22 11.92 -14.54
N ASN A 119 -20.43 11.37 -14.39
CA ASN A 119 -21.62 11.87 -15.09
C ASN A 119 -22.37 12.97 -14.29
N LYS A 120 -21.85 13.34 -13.12
CA LYS A 120 -22.36 14.43 -12.26
C LYS A 120 -21.32 15.55 -12.17
N PRO A 121 -21.09 16.34 -13.23
CA PRO A 121 -20.04 17.36 -13.25
C PRO A 121 -20.21 18.44 -12.17
N HIS A 122 -21.44 18.71 -11.74
CA HIS A 122 -21.73 19.62 -10.63
C HIS A 122 -21.13 19.15 -9.29
N SER A 123 -20.81 17.86 -9.13
CA SER A 123 -20.23 17.34 -7.88
C SER A 123 -18.77 17.76 -7.67
N ILE A 124 -18.06 18.18 -8.72
CA ILE A 124 -16.65 18.58 -8.62
C ILE A 124 -16.51 19.81 -7.73
N GLY A 125 -15.57 19.76 -6.77
CA GLY A 125 -15.41 20.79 -5.74
C GLY A 125 -16.28 20.57 -4.50
N GLN A 126 -16.89 19.39 -4.34
CA GLN A 126 -17.79 19.08 -3.23
C GLN A 126 -17.54 17.70 -2.60
N HIS A 127 -18.05 17.52 -1.38
CA HIS A 127 -18.14 16.26 -0.65
C HIS A 127 -19.38 15.44 -1.04
N LEU A 128 -19.46 14.97 -2.29
CA LEU A 128 -20.65 14.33 -2.87
C LEU A 128 -20.41 12.92 -3.45
N SER A 129 -19.25 12.33 -3.20
CA SER A 129 -18.97 10.93 -3.57
C SER A 129 -19.21 9.98 -2.40
N HIS A 130 -19.10 8.67 -2.67
CA HIS A 130 -19.11 7.61 -1.67
C HIS A 130 -17.69 7.15 -1.29
N GLY A 131 -16.73 8.07 -1.35
CA GLY A 131 -15.33 7.85 -0.98
C GLY A 131 -14.35 7.92 -2.16
N CYS A 132 -14.77 7.57 -3.37
CA CYS A 132 -13.92 7.74 -4.56
C CYS A 132 -13.62 9.22 -4.87
N ILE A 133 -12.52 9.47 -5.57
CA ILE A 133 -12.12 10.80 -6.01
C ILE A 133 -12.66 11.03 -7.41
N ARG A 134 -13.59 11.97 -7.57
CA ARG A 134 -14.16 12.30 -8.89
C ARG A 134 -13.41 13.47 -9.51
N MET A 135 -13.13 13.35 -10.79
CA MET A 135 -12.52 14.37 -11.63
C MET A 135 -13.47 14.76 -12.76
N ARG A 136 -13.22 15.92 -13.39
CA ARG A 136 -13.86 16.23 -14.68
C ARG A 136 -13.40 15.21 -15.71
N ASN A 137 -14.26 14.85 -16.66
CA ASN A 137 -13.94 13.82 -17.65
C ASN A 137 -12.68 14.13 -18.48
N ARG A 138 -12.48 15.40 -18.87
CA ARG A 138 -11.25 15.82 -19.58
C ARG A 138 -9.99 15.70 -18.71
N ASP A 139 -10.13 15.99 -17.41
CA ASP A 139 -9.00 16.02 -16.46
C ASP A 139 -8.58 14.58 -16.11
N VAL A 140 -9.53 13.64 -15.97
CA VAL A 140 -9.20 12.22 -15.73
C VAL A 140 -8.60 11.55 -16.96
N VAL A 141 -9.00 11.94 -18.18
CA VAL A 141 -8.36 11.44 -19.40
C VAL A 141 -6.89 11.87 -19.44
N GLU A 142 -6.60 13.14 -19.15
CA GLU A 142 -5.22 13.62 -19.05
C GLU A 142 -4.42 12.88 -17.96
N LEU A 143 -4.98 12.76 -16.75
CA LEU A 143 -4.32 12.03 -15.66
C LEU A 143 -4.06 10.57 -16.04
N PHE A 144 -5.03 9.92 -16.68
CA PHE A 144 -4.94 8.54 -17.10
C PHE A 144 -3.79 8.33 -18.07
N GLU A 145 -3.60 9.17 -19.09
CA GLU A 145 -2.46 9.00 -20.00
C GLU A 145 -1.12 9.34 -19.32
N MET A 146 -1.13 10.25 -18.34
CA MET A 146 0.07 10.77 -17.69
C MET A 146 0.74 9.78 -16.71
N VAL A 147 -0.03 9.09 -15.88
CA VAL A 147 0.53 8.33 -14.74
C VAL A 147 0.54 6.81 -15.00
N PRO A 148 1.66 6.12 -14.72
CA PRO A 148 1.73 4.65 -14.83
C PRO A 148 1.03 3.94 -13.67
N ILE A 149 0.73 2.64 -13.87
CA ILE A 149 0.38 1.74 -12.76
C ILE A 149 1.58 1.68 -11.80
N GLY A 150 1.31 1.65 -10.50
CA GLY A 150 2.31 1.72 -9.43
C GLY A 150 2.51 3.12 -8.86
N THR A 151 2.02 4.17 -9.54
CA THR A 151 2.08 5.56 -9.07
C THR A 151 1.55 5.69 -7.64
N LYS A 152 2.36 6.29 -6.76
CA LYS A 152 1.97 6.57 -5.36
C LYS A 152 0.84 7.60 -5.33
N VAL A 153 -0.16 7.34 -4.49
CA VAL A 153 -1.27 8.24 -4.21
C VAL A 153 -1.32 8.50 -2.72
N ALA A 154 -0.89 9.69 -2.28
CA ALA A 154 -1.00 10.12 -0.89
C ALA A 154 -2.28 10.95 -0.72
N ILE A 155 -3.17 10.52 0.17
CA ILE A 155 -4.42 11.21 0.49
C ILE A 155 -4.30 11.78 1.89
N TYR A 156 -4.22 13.11 1.99
CA TYR A 156 -3.97 13.83 3.23
C TYR A 156 -5.26 14.17 3.96
N GLY A 157 -5.20 14.16 5.28
CA GLY A 157 -6.32 14.51 6.15
C GLY A 157 -6.19 13.86 7.51
N HIS A 158 -7.21 14.05 8.34
CA HIS A 158 -7.31 13.35 9.62
C HIS A 158 -8.18 12.10 9.44
N VAL A 159 -7.77 10.98 10.04
CA VAL A 159 -8.47 9.69 9.89
C VAL A 159 -9.91 9.74 10.39
N LEU A 160 -10.17 10.57 11.40
CA LEU A 160 -11.51 10.80 11.95
C LEU A 160 -12.35 11.84 11.16
N GLY A 161 -11.89 12.31 10.00
CA GLY A 161 -12.62 13.28 9.18
C GLY A 161 -12.24 14.74 9.45
N ASP A 162 -13.18 15.65 9.22
CA ASP A 162 -12.98 17.10 9.38
C ASP A 162 -12.92 17.47 10.89
N PRO A 163 -11.82 18.07 11.37
CA PRO A 163 -11.71 18.53 12.75
C PRO A 163 -12.85 19.46 13.20
N GLY A 164 -13.45 20.23 12.28
CA GLY A 164 -14.55 21.14 12.59
C GLY A 164 -15.93 20.48 12.73
N ARG A 165 -16.09 19.21 12.33
CA ARG A 165 -17.37 18.48 12.38
C ARG A 165 -17.40 17.30 13.36
N GLY A 166 -16.24 16.91 13.88
CA GLY A 166 -16.08 15.69 14.67
C GLY A 166 -16.20 14.41 13.83
N PRO A 167 -15.89 13.25 14.42
CA PRO A 167 -16.01 11.97 13.74
C PRO A 167 -17.46 11.60 13.46
N ARG A 168 -17.67 10.86 12.36
CA ARG A 168 -18.96 10.22 12.10
C ARG A 168 -19.22 9.09 13.10
N ASP A 169 -20.49 8.83 13.35
CA ASP A 169 -20.88 7.60 14.05
C ASP A 169 -20.52 6.39 13.19
N LEU A 170 -20.00 5.33 13.83
CA LEU A 170 -19.69 4.06 13.18
C LEU A 170 -20.56 2.93 13.71
N ALA A 171 -21.05 2.10 12.81
CA ALA A 171 -21.83 0.91 13.12
C ALA A 171 -21.48 -0.25 12.19
N GLU A 172 -22.10 -1.40 12.44
CA GLU A 172 -21.95 -2.57 11.58
C GLU A 172 -22.31 -2.26 10.12
N GLY A 173 -21.43 -2.64 9.20
CA GLY A 173 -21.54 -2.31 7.77
C GLY A 173 -20.47 -1.32 7.31
N ASP A 174 -20.08 -0.39 8.18
CA ASP A 174 -19.13 0.66 7.87
C ASP A 174 -17.75 0.14 7.49
N VAL A 175 -17.06 0.89 6.64
CA VAL A 175 -15.68 0.64 6.24
C VAL A 175 -14.87 1.93 6.24
N GLY A 176 -13.57 1.85 6.53
CA GLY A 176 -12.71 3.03 6.53
C GLY A 176 -11.48 2.91 7.42
N GLY A 177 -10.59 3.91 7.32
CA GLY A 177 -9.45 4.04 8.22
C GLY A 177 -9.87 4.38 9.65
N ASP A 178 -10.99 5.08 9.82
CA ASP A 178 -11.65 5.32 11.10
C ASP A 178 -12.10 4.02 11.77
N VAL A 179 -12.69 3.10 11.01
CA VAL A 179 -13.03 1.75 11.48
C VAL A 179 -11.78 0.98 11.89
N GLN A 180 -10.71 1.05 11.08
CA GLN A 180 -9.44 0.38 11.40
C GLN A 180 -8.84 0.93 12.70
N LEU A 181 -8.92 2.25 12.91
CA LEU A 181 -8.48 2.91 14.13
C LEU A 181 -9.29 2.44 15.35
N ILE A 182 -10.62 2.33 15.23
CA ILE A 182 -11.48 1.79 16.29
C ILE A 182 -11.11 0.34 16.61
N GLN A 183 -10.95 -0.51 15.60
CA GLN A 183 -10.53 -1.90 15.79
C GLN A 183 -9.18 -1.97 16.53
N SER A 184 -8.23 -1.09 16.18
CA SER A 184 -6.92 -1.00 16.84
C SER A 184 -7.02 -0.56 18.31
N ARG A 185 -7.87 0.42 18.61
CA ARG A 185 -8.10 0.89 19.99
C ARG A 185 -8.81 -0.16 20.84
N LEU A 186 -9.87 -0.80 20.31
CA LEU A 186 -10.55 -1.92 20.97
C LEU A 186 -9.60 -3.10 21.21
N LYS A 187 -8.70 -3.38 20.26
CA LYS A 187 -7.68 -4.43 20.40
C LYS A 187 -6.68 -4.11 21.50
N SER A 188 -6.16 -2.89 21.50
CA SER A 188 -5.23 -2.41 22.53
C SER A 188 -5.85 -2.41 23.93
N ALA A 189 -7.16 -2.17 24.02
CA ALA A 189 -7.92 -2.24 25.27
C ALA A 189 -8.33 -3.68 25.67
N GLY A 190 -7.98 -4.70 24.89
CA GLY A 190 -8.26 -6.11 25.20
C GLY A 190 -9.67 -6.61 24.83
N TYR A 191 -10.41 -5.88 23.98
CA TYR A 191 -11.77 -6.23 23.57
C TYR A 191 -11.86 -6.90 22.20
N TYR A 192 -10.90 -6.64 21.31
CA TYR A 192 -10.92 -7.11 19.92
C TYR A 192 -9.68 -7.95 19.57
N ASN A 193 -9.88 -9.21 19.21
CA ASN A 193 -8.80 -10.13 18.85
C ASN A 193 -8.65 -10.36 17.34
N GLY A 194 -9.53 -9.75 16.53
CA GLY A 194 -9.52 -9.89 15.08
C GLY A 194 -8.41 -9.11 14.38
N VAL A 195 -8.44 -9.17 13.05
CA VAL A 195 -7.61 -8.32 12.17
C VAL A 195 -8.22 -6.92 12.13
N CYS A 196 -7.38 -5.89 12.18
CA CYS A 196 -7.81 -4.50 11.99
C CYS A 196 -7.81 -4.20 10.49
N ASP A 197 -8.85 -4.64 9.80
CA ASP A 197 -8.98 -4.59 8.34
C ASP A 197 -9.79 -3.39 7.84
N GLY A 198 -10.28 -2.54 8.76
CA GLY A 198 -11.12 -1.40 8.44
C GLY A 198 -12.52 -1.78 8.00
N LYS A 199 -13.02 -2.98 8.34
CA LYS A 199 -14.38 -3.43 8.06
C LYS A 199 -15.15 -3.68 9.35
N PHE A 200 -16.19 -2.89 9.59
CA PHE A 200 -17.02 -3.00 10.77
C PHE A 200 -18.02 -4.13 10.56
N ARG A 201 -17.73 -5.28 11.17
CA ARG A 201 -18.53 -6.51 11.07
C ARG A 201 -18.94 -6.98 12.47
N SER A 202 -19.73 -8.04 12.53
CA SER A 202 -20.27 -8.61 13.77
C SER A 202 -19.23 -8.87 14.87
N ASN A 203 -17.99 -9.22 14.52
CA ASN A 203 -16.88 -9.36 15.47
C ASN A 203 -16.48 -8.04 16.14
N THR A 204 -16.45 -6.95 15.37
CA THR A 204 -16.20 -5.59 15.86
C THR A 204 -17.39 -5.11 16.69
N THR A 205 -18.62 -5.40 16.25
CA THR A 205 -19.85 -5.12 17.01
C THR A 205 -19.84 -5.80 18.38
N ALA A 206 -19.47 -7.07 18.44
CA ALA A 206 -19.39 -7.82 19.69
C ALA A 206 -18.33 -7.24 20.65
N ALA A 207 -17.14 -6.93 20.13
CA ALA A 207 -16.07 -6.28 20.89
C ALA A 207 -16.51 -4.90 21.43
N LEU A 208 -17.16 -4.11 20.58
CA LEU A 208 -17.65 -2.79 20.97
C LEU A 208 -18.75 -2.88 22.03
N LYS A 209 -19.73 -3.78 21.90
CA LYS A 209 -20.78 -3.95 22.92
C LYS A 209 -20.20 -4.39 24.27
N LYS A 210 -19.16 -5.24 24.26
CA LYS A 210 -18.41 -5.57 25.48
C LYS A 210 -17.73 -4.32 26.07
N PHE A 211 -17.05 -3.53 25.26
CA PHE A 211 -16.44 -2.27 25.69
C PHE A 211 -17.46 -1.30 26.28
N GLN A 212 -18.57 -1.07 25.59
CA GLN A 212 -19.65 -0.21 26.03
C GLN A 212 -20.21 -0.66 27.38
N ARG A 213 -20.46 -1.97 27.57
CA ARG A 213 -20.92 -2.51 28.85
C ARG A 213 -19.93 -2.23 29.99
N ASP A 214 -18.65 -2.55 29.77
CA ASP A 214 -17.61 -2.43 30.80
C ASP A 214 -17.36 -0.94 31.16
N ARG A 215 -17.64 -0.01 30.23
CA ARG A 215 -17.62 1.45 30.42
C ARG A 215 -18.95 2.07 30.86
N ARG A 216 -19.99 1.26 31.12
CA ARG A 216 -21.35 1.71 31.49
C ARG A 216 -21.99 2.66 30.45
N LEU A 217 -21.69 2.45 29.17
CA LEU A 217 -22.30 3.12 28.02
C LEU A 217 -23.49 2.33 27.48
N ALA A 218 -24.28 2.95 26.61
CA ALA A 218 -25.34 2.27 25.88
C ALA A 218 -24.75 1.16 24.98
N GLN A 219 -25.20 -0.09 25.15
CA GLN A 219 -24.70 -1.27 24.42
C GLN A 219 -25.33 -1.41 23.03
N ASN A 220 -25.44 -0.31 22.30
CA ASN A 220 -26.10 -0.24 20.99
C ASN A 220 -25.20 -0.70 19.83
N GLY A 221 -23.90 -0.91 20.07
CA GLY A 221 -22.94 -1.28 19.01
C GLY A 221 -22.62 -0.15 18.04
N VAL A 222 -22.88 1.11 18.43
CA VAL A 222 -22.53 2.31 17.66
C VAL A 222 -21.39 3.05 18.36
N VAL A 223 -20.36 3.41 17.61
CA VAL A 223 -19.28 4.30 18.06
C VAL A 223 -19.78 5.73 17.96
N SER A 224 -20.37 6.23 19.05
CA SER A 224 -20.75 7.64 19.18
C SER A 224 -19.59 8.50 19.72
N SER A 225 -19.76 9.82 19.76
CA SER A 225 -18.78 10.76 20.37
C SER A 225 -18.25 10.26 21.73
N LYS A 226 -19.13 9.77 22.60
CA LYS A 226 -18.72 9.28 23.91
C LYS A 226 -17.82 8.04 23.84
N VAL A 227 -18.04 7.16 22.86
CA VAL A 227 -17.16 6.01 22.64
C VAL A 227 -15.79 6.49 22.15
N TYR A 228 -15.73 7.49 21.28
CA TYR A 228 -14.46 8.07 20.83
C TYR A 228 -13.67 8.68 22.00
N GLU A 229 -14.32 9.43 22.88
CA GLU A 229 -13.70 9.98 24.12
C GLU A 229 -13.14 8.85 24.99
N GLU A 230 -13.94 7.82 25.28
CA GLU A 230 -13.51 6.68 26.13
C GLU A 230 -12.40 5.82 25.51
N LEU A 231 -12.22 5.89 24.18
CA LEU A 231 -11.11 5.28 23.45
C LEU A 231 -9.88 6.20 23.34
N GLY A 232 -9.94 7.41 23.92
CA GLY A 232 -8.87 8.41 23.87
C GLY A 232 -8.62 8.96 22.46
N LEU A 233 -9.69 9.08 21.67
CA LEU A 233 -9.65 9.59 20.30
C LEU A 233 -10.18 11.02 20.18
N LEU A 234 -10.87 11.51 21.21
CA LEU A 234 -11.34 12.88 21.36
C LEU A 234 -11.02 13.36 22.78
N GLU A 235 -10.87 14.68 22.91
CA GLU A 235 -10.73 15.41 24.17
C GLU A 235 -12.08 15.98 24.63
#